data_AF-A0A833S3T1-F1
#
_entry.id   AF-A0A833S3T1-F1
#
_cell.length_a   1.000
_cell.length_b   1.000
_cell.length_c   1.000
_cell.angle_alpha   90.00
_cell.angle_beta   90.00
_cell.angle_gamma   90.00
#
_symmetry.space_group_name_H-M   'P 1'
#
loop_
_entity.id
_entity.type
_entity.pdbx_description
1 polymer ?
#
loop_
_entity_poly.entity_id
_entity_poly.type
_entity_poly.pdbx_seq_one_letter_code
_entity_poly.pdbx_strand_id
1 'polypeptide(L)'
;MTGEAVDSASPETLEQQLVCLALVAIADPLRPGTREAVASCQKAGIVVRMVTGDSALTARSIARECGILTEEEEEESTPSWKDRTSERLC
;
A
#
# COMPACT_ATOMS: atom_id res chain seq x y z
N MET A 1 -46.56 13.10 -26.64
CA MET A 1 -45.26 13.16 -25.96
C MET A 1 -45.44 12.56 -24.57
N THR A 2 -45.43 11.23 -24.47
CA THR A 2 -45.43 10.55 -23.17
C THR A 2 -43.97 10.46 -22.73
N GLY A 3 -43.60 11.28 -21.74
CA GLY A 3 -42.30 11.13 -21.08
C GLY A 3 -42.30 9.78 -20.38
N GLU A 4 -41.53 8.83 -20.91
CA GLU A 4 -41.24 7.60 -20.19
C GLU A 4 -40.49 7.97 -18.90
N ALA A 5 -41.07 7.56 -17.78
CA ALA A 5 -40.45 7.68 -16.48
C ALA A 5 -39.13 6.92 -16.51
N VAL A 6 -38.03 7.62 -16.24
CA VAL A 6 -36.73 7.00 -16.04
C VAL A 6 -36.87 6.10 -14.81
N ASP A 7 -36.81 4.79 -15.04
CA ASP A 7 -36.93 3.77 -14.00
C ASP A 7 -35.82 4.00 -12.97
N SER A 8 -36.22 4.35 -11.76
CA SER A 8 -35.31 4.60 -10.63
C SER A 8 -34.88 3.27 -10.02
N ALA A 9 -34.23 2.42 -10.82
CA ALA A 9 -33.65 1.19 -10.33
C ALA A 9 -32.50 1.50 -9.36
N SER A 10 -32.41 0.76 -8.26
CA SER A 10 -31.34 0.94 -7.28
C SER A 10 -30.01 0.37 -7.81
N PRO A 11 -28.85 0.92 -7.42
CA PRO A 11 -27.53 0.43 -7.88
C PRO A 11 -27.35 -1.08 -7.66
N GLU A 12 -27.86 -1.61 -6.55
CA GLU A 12 -27.74 -3.03 -6.18
C GLU A 12 -28.52 -3.96 -7.12
N THR A 13 -29.55 -3.43 -7.78
CA THR A 13 -30.31 -4.19 -8.79
C THR A 13 -29.58 -4.22 -10.13
N LEU A 14 -28.90 -3.11 -10.49
CA LEU A 14 -28.15 -2.99 -11.74
C LEU A 14 -26.83 -3.78 -11.73
N GLU A 15 -26.25 -4.00 -10.56
CA GLU A 15 -24.96 -4.71 -10.40
C GLU A 15 -25.08 -6.25 -10.40
N GLN A 16 -26.26 -6.81 -10.69
CA GLN A 16 -26.49 -8.26 -10.74
C GLN A 16 -26.16 -8.87 -12.12
N GLN A 17 -25.78 -10.15 -12.13
CA GLN A 17 -25.55 -10.95 -13.35
C GLN A 17 -24.49 -10.37 -14.32
N LEU A 18 -23.51 -9.63 -13.80
CA LEU A 18 -22.40 -9.08 -14.58
C LEU A 18 -21.45 -10.20 -15.05
N VAL A 19 -20.85 -10.00 -16.23
CA VAL A 19 -19.78 -10.86 -16.76
C VAL A 19 -18.46 -10.10 -16.63
N CYS A 20 -17.49 -10.68 -15.92
CA CYS A 20 -16.16 -10.10 -15.82
C CYS A 20 -15.44 -10.19 -17.17
N LEU A 21 -15.13 -9.04 -17.77
CA LEU A 21 -14.44 -8.97 -19.06
C LEU A 21 -12.92 -8.86 -18.89
N ALA A 22 -12.47 -8.01 -17.95
CA ALA A 22 -11.06 -7.72 -17.74
C ALA A 22 -10.78 -7.23 -16.31
N LEU A 23 -9.54 -7.43 -15.86
CA LEU A 23 -8.99 -6.81 -14.65
C LEU A 23 -7.89 -5.85 -15.06
N VAL A 24 -7.88 -4.66 -14.48
CA VAL A 24 -6.82 -3.66 -14.68
C VAL A 24 -6.21 -3.33 -13.33
N ALA A 25 -4.88 -3.26 -13.27
CA ALA A 25 -4.14 -2.85 -12.10
C ALA A 25 -3.45 -1.51 -12.38
N ILE A 26 -3.48 -0.61 -11.40
CA ILE A 26 -2.79 0.67 -11.43
C ILE A 26 -1.71 0.62 -10.36
N ALA A 27 -0.50 1.00 -10.73
CA ALA A 27 0.65 1.03 -9.84
C ALA A 27 1.26 2.44 -9.81
N ASP A 28 1.75 2.83 -8.64
CA ASP A 28 2.64 3.99 -8.47
C ASP A 28 4.06 3.46 -8.21
N PRO A 29 4.92 3.38 -9.24
CA PRO A 29 6.23 2.77 -9.10
C PRO A 29 7.17 3.66 -8.30
N LEU A 30 8.15 3.04 -7.63
CA LEU A 30 9.19 3.80 -6.95
C LEU A 30 9.93 4.74 -7.91
N ARG A 31 10.34 5.90 -7.38
CA ARG A 31 11.21 6.80 -8.13
C ARG A 31 12.54 6.10 -8.44
N PRO A 32 13.09 6.25 -9.65
CA PRO A 32 14.42 5.73 -9.98
C PRO A 32 15.47 6.21 -8.96
N GLY A 33 16.33 5.32 -8.49
CA GLY A 33 17.36 5.65 -7.50
C GLY A 33 16.93 5.48 -6.03
N THR A 34 15.63 5.25 -5.75
CA THR A 34 15.13 5.17 -4.36
C THR A 34 15.79 4.03 -3.59
N ARG A 35 15.85 2.83 -4.18
CA ARG A 35 16.44 1.65 -3.53
C ARG A 35 17.94 1.83 -3.32
N GLU A 36 18.64 2.42 -4.28
CA GLU A 36 20.08 2.70 -4.20
C GLU A 36 20.40 3.71 -3.09
N ALA A 37 19.55 4.74 -2.94
CA ALA A 37 19.67 5.72 -1.87
C ALA A 37 19.46 5.07 -0.50
N VAL A 38 18.40 4.26 -0.33
CA VAL A 38 18.13 3.51 0.91
C VAL A 38 19.32 2.62 1.26
N ALA A 39 19.82 1.83 0.31
CA ALA A 39 20.97 0.95 0.51
C ALA A 39 22.24 1.72 0.88
N SER A 40 22.45 2.90 0.29
CA SER A 40 23.60 3.76 0.61
C SER A 40 23.52 4.31 2.03
N CYS A 41 22.34 4.74 2.46
CA CYS A 41 22.09 5.17 3.85
C CYS A 41 22.34 4.02 4.84
N GLN A 42 21.80 2.84 4.57
CA GLN A 42 22.00 1.66 5.42
C GLN A 42 23.48 1.26 5.53
N LYS A 43 24.23 1.25 4.41
CA LYS A 43 25.68 1.00 4.40
C LYS A 43 26.48 2.02 5.20
N ALA A 44 25.99 3.25 5.29
CA ALA A 44 26.57 4.30 6.12
C ALA A 44 26.17 4.18 7.61
N GLY A 45 25.39 3.17 8.00
CA GLY A 45 24.88 3.00 9.36
C GLY A 45 23.69 3.92 9.71
N ILE A 46 23.05 4.53 8.71
CA ILE A 46 21.87 5.38 8.90
C ILE A 46 20.63 4.50 8.89
N VAL A 47 19.80 4.63 9.91
CA VAL A 47 18.52 3.91 9.97
C VAL A 47 17.47 4.66 9.16
N VAL A 48 16.96 4.00 8.11
CA VAL A 48 15.94 4.53 7.21
C VAL A 48 14.55 4.11 7.71
N ARG A 49 13.61 5.05 7.71
CA ARG A 49 12.21 4.82 8.14
C ARG A 49 11.20 5.37 7.14
N MET A 50 10.09 4.66 6.97
CA MET A 50 8.96 5.05 6.12
C MET A 50 7.82 5.62 6.96
N VAL A 51 7.41 6.85 6.63
CA VAL A 51 6.19 7.46 7.16
C VAL A 51 5.23 7.65 6.01
N THR A 52 4.09 6.95 6.04
CA THR A 52 3.02 7.05 5.03
C THR A 52 1.65 7.08 5.70
N GLY A 53 0.68 7.70 5.01
CA GLY A 53 -0.75 7.65 5.36
C GLY A 53 -1.51 6.51 4.68
N ASP A 54 -0.84 5.68 3.90
CA ASP A 54 -1.45 4.53 3.21
C ASP A 54 -1.80 3.40 4.18
N SER A 55 -2.59 2.43 3.68
CA SER A 55 -2.88 1.21 4.42
C SER A 55 -1.60 0.47 4.81
N ALA A 56 -1.63 -0.22 5.95
CA ALA A 56 -0.47 -0.98 6.43
C ALA A 56 0.00 -2.05 5.43
N LEU A 57 -0.92 -2.60 4.62
CA LEU A 57 -0.60 -3.55 3.56
C LEU A 57 0.23 -2.87 2.46
N THR A 58 -0.22 -1.71 2.00
CA THR A 58 0.48 -0.90 1.00
C THR A 58 1.85 -0.46 1.51
N ALA A 59 1.91 0.06 2.73
CA ALA A 59 3.15 0.52 3.36
C ALA A 59 4.21 -0.60 3.42
N ARG A 60 3.81 -1.82 3.83
CA ARG A 60 4.72 -2.98 3.85
C ARG A 60 5.22 -3.36 2.46
N SER A 61 4.34 -3.35 1.46
CA SER A 61 4.72 -3.65 0.07
C SER A 61 5.77 -2.66 -0.44
N ILE A 62 5.51 -1.36 -0.26
CA ILE A 62 6.43 -0.30 -0.71
C ILE A 62 7.73 -0.33 0.10
N ALA A 63 7.68 -0.57 1.42
CA ALA A 63 8.87 -0.64 2.27
C ALA A 63 9.81 -1.79 1.86
N ARG A 64 9.26 -2.94 1.44
CA ARG A 64 10.05 -4.04 0.85
C ARG A 64 10.66 -3.66 -0.49
N GLU A 65 9.86 -3.03 -1.35
CA GLU A 65 10.33 -2.59 -2.65
C GLU A 65 11.49 -1.56 -2.52
N CYS A 66 11.41 -0.66 -1.53
CA CYS A 66 12.46 0.29 -1.17
C CYS A 66 13.69 -0.36 -0.53
N GLY A 67 13.59 -1.58 -0.02
CA GLY A 67 14.65 -2.24 0.76
C GLY A 67 14.75 -1.76 2.22
N ILE A 68 13.68 -1.17 2.76
CA ILE A 68 13.59 -0.75 4.18
C ILE A 68 13.25 -1.95 5.06
N LEU A 69 12.31 -2.80 4.63
CA LEU A 69 11.94 -4.05 5.30
C LEU A 69 12.56 -5.24 4.57
N THR A 70 13.05 -6.22 5.34
CA THR A 70 13.54 -7.51 4.83
C THR A 70 12.51 -8.62 5.03
N GLU A 71 12.63 -9.73 4.28
CA GLU A 71 11.66 -10.85 4.34
C GLU A 71 11.60 -11.52 5.73
N GLU A 72 12.65 -11.40 6.54
CA GLU A 72 12.75 -12.01 7.87
C GLU A 72 12.01 -11.22 8.97
N GLU A 73 11.57 -9.98 8.70
CA GLU A 73 10.98 -9.07 9.69
C GLU A 73 9.44 -9.18 9.81
N GLU A 74 8.83 -10.25 9.28
CA GLU A 74 7.35 -10.40 9.22
C GLU A 74 6.68 -10.75 10.56
N GLU A 75 7.38 -11.33 11.53
CA GLU A 75 6.71 -12.02 12.66
C GLU A 75 6.55 -11.19 13.95
N GLU A 76 7.04 -9.95 14.01
CA GLU A 76 6.90 -9.13 15.22
C GLU A 76 5.68 -8.21 15.11
N SER A 77 4.55 -8.74 15.60
CA SER A 77 3.32 -8.04 15.96
C SER A 77 3.58 -6.59 16.38
N THR A 78 2.92 -5.63 15.72
CA THR A 78 3.03 -4.19 15.98
C THR A 78 3.09 -3.86 17.48
N PRO A 79 4.25 -3.48 18.04
CA PRO A 79 4.26 -2.83 19.32
C PRO A 79 3.72 -1.42 19.13
N SER A 80 2.82 -1.00 20.02
CA SER A 80 2.42 0.40 20.18
C SER A 80 3.67 1.30 20.11
N TRP A 81 3.63 2.36 19.30
CA TRP A 81 4.76 3.28 19.12
C TRP A 81 5.25 3.92 20.43
N LYS A 82 4.44 3.85 21.49
CA LYS A 82 4.79 4.28 22.85
C LYS A 82 5.80 3.38 23.55
N ASP A 83 5.94 2.13 23.10
CA ASP A 83 6.71 1.10 23.83
C ASP A 83 8.05 0.74 23.18
N ARG A 84 8.48 1.47 22.13
CA ARG A 84 9.69 1.14 21.38
C ARG A 84 10.85 2.07 21.73
N THR A 85 11.90 1.49 22.30
CA THR A 85 13.24 2.08 22.20
C THR A 85 13.61 2.22 20.72
N SER A 86 14.44 3.21 20.41
CA SER A 86 14.75 3.77 19.08
C SER A 86 15.29 2.80 18.01
N GLU A 87 15.33 1.50 18.29
CA GLU A 87 16.10 0.51 17.53
C GLU A 87 15.29 -0.29 16.52
N ARG A 88 13.94 -0.27 16.54
CA ARG A 88 13.14 -1.21 15.71
C ARG A 88 12.01 -0.62 14.88
N LEU A 89 11.78 0.69 14.82
CA LEU A 89 10.70 1.22 13.97
C LEU A 89 11.12 1.18 12.50
N CYS A 90 10.29 0.57 11.67
CA CYS A 90 10.24 0.81 10.23
C CYS A 90 9.81 2.25 9.93
#